data_AF-A0A447U299-F1
#
_entry.id   AF-A0A447U299-F1
#
_cell.length_a   1.000
_cell.length_b   1.000
_cell.length_c   1.000
_cell.angle_alpha   90.00
_cell.angle_beta   90.00
_cell.angle_gamma   90.00
#
_symmetry.space_group_name_H-M   'P 1'
#
loop_
_entity.id
_entity.type
_entity.pdbx_description
1 polymer ?
#
loop_
_entity_poly.entity_id
_entity_poly.type
_entity_poly.pdbx_seq_one_letter_code
_entity_poly.pdbx_strand_id
1 'polypeptide(L)'
;MSQPCPCGSADEYSLCCGRIVSGERVAPDPSHLMRSRYCAFVMKDADYLIKSWHPTCNAAAFRDDIIAGFANTRWLGLTIFEHTWSEAEKYRVC
;
A
#
# COMPACT_ATOMS: atom_id res chain seq x y z
N MET A 1 16.66 8.41 13.61
CA MET A 1 15.35 8.65 14.24
C MET A 1 14.32 7.83 13.49
N SER A 2 13.82 6.78 14.11
CA SER A 2 12.79 5.94 13.53
C SER A 2 11.48 6.72 13.43
N GLN A 3 10.86 6.68 12.25
CA GLN A 3 9.54 7.28 12.04
C GLN A 3 8.47 6.23 12.30
N PRO A 4 7.41 6.54 13.06
CA PRO A 4 6.29 5.62 13.23
C PRO A 4 5.65 5.33 11.85
N CYS A 5 5.10 4.14 11.68
CA CYS A 5 4.44 3.78 10.43
C CYS A 5 3.23 4.69 10.18
N PRO A 6 3.11 5.33 8.99
CA PRO A 6 1.91 6.08 8.64
C PRO A 6 0.63 5.25 8.62
N CYS A 7 0.76 3.93 8.48
CA CYS A 7 -0.34 2.97 8.49
C CYS A 7 -1.13 2.87 9.80
N GLY A 8 -0.74 3.62 10.84
CA GLY A 8 -1.37 3.58 12.16
C GLY A 8 -0.99 2.35 12.99
N SER A 9 0.05 1.60 12.60
CA SER A 9 0.65 0.62 13.52
C SER A 9 1.45 1.33 14.59
N ALA A 10 1.54 0.73 15.78
CA ALA A 10 2.44 1.21 16.84
C ALA A 10 3.94 0.99 16.51
N ASP A 11 4.22 0.23 15.45
CA ASP A 11 5.58 -0.10 15.02
C ASP A 11 6.25 1.01 14.19
N GLU A 12 7.58 0.96 14.17
CA GLU A 12 8.41 1.78 13.28
C GLU A 12 8.21 1.39 11.81
N TYR A 13 8.29 2.37 10.90
CA TYR A 13 8.10 2.14 9.47
C TYR A 13 9.00 1.03 8.92
N SER A 14 10.28 1.01 9.27
CA SER A 14 11.27 0.01 8.83
C SER A 14 10.97 -1.42 9.32
N LEU A 15 10.20 -1.56 10.40
CA LEU A 15 9.81 -2.86 10.96
C LEU A 15 8.40 -3.29 10.55
N CYS A 16 7.58 -2.34 10.08
CA CYS A 16 6.22 -2.56 9.62
C CYS A 16 6.14 -2.54 8.08
N CYS A 17 5.50 -1.52 7.51
CA CYS A 17 5.22 -1.43 6.08
C CYS A 17 6.48 -1.29 5.23
N GLY A 18 7.58 -0.77 5.78
CA GLY A 18 8.84 -0.59 5.07
C GLY A 18 9.41 -1.88 4.50
N ARG A 19 9.25 -3.02 5.19
CA ARG A 19 9.67 -4.34 4.69
C ARG A 19 8.83 -4.82 3.51
N ILE A 20 7.55 -4.43 3.48
CA ILE A 20 6.65 -4.79 2.38
C ILE A 20 6.90 -3.88 1.18
N VAL A 21 7.05 -2.57 1.42
CA VAL A 21 7.32 -1.57 0.38
C VAL A 21 8.67 -1.82 -0.29
N SER A 22 9.71 -2.17 0.48
CA SER A 22 11.03 -2.53 -0.07
C SER A 22 11.04 -3.85 -0.85
N GLY A 23 9.99 -4.67 -0.71
CA GLY A 23 9.92 -6.01 -1.28
C GLY A 23 10.67 -7.09 -0.48
N GLU A 24 11.19 -6.77 0.72
CA GLU A 24 11.81 -7.74 1.62
C GLU A 24 10.80 -8.80 2.12
N ARG A 25 9.53 -8.42 2.25
CA ARG A 25 8.44 -9.30 2.68
C ARG A 25 7.20 -9.13 1.80
N VAL A 26 6.56 -10.24 1.44
CA VAL A 26 5.24 -10.21 0.79
C VAL A 26 4.15 -9.94 1.84
N ALA A 27 3.15 -9.13 1.48
CA ALA A 27 2.01 -8.88 2.36
C ALA A 27 1.27 -10.21 2.68
N PRO A 28 1.12 -10.58 3.97
CA PRO A 28 0.54 -11.87 4.35
C PRO A 28 -0.98 -11.93 4.16
N ASP A 29 -1.66 -10.78 4.22
CA ASP A 29 -3.12 -10.67 4.10
C ASP A 29 -3.51 -9.32 3.45
N PRO A 30 -4.78 -9.16 3.03
CA PRO A 30 -5.23 -7.92 2.39
C PRO A 30 -5.09 -6.67 3.25
N SER A 31 -5.21 -6.79 4.58
CA SER A 31 -5.07 -5.65 5.48
C SER A 31 -3.64 -5.12 5.49
N HIS A 32 -2.64 -6.01 5.47
CA HIS A 32 -1.23 -5.63 5.35
C HIS A 32 -0.91 -5.04 3.97
N LEU A 33 -1.50 -5.58 2.90
CA LEU A 33 -1.36 -5.00 1.56
C LEU A 33 -1.96 -3.59 1.50
N MET A 34 -3.13 -3.38 2.10
CA MET A 34 -3.76 -2.06 2.16
C MET A 34 -2.94 -1.06 2.98
N ARG A 35 -2.42 -1.47 4.15
CA ARG A 35 -1.55 -0.65 5.01
C ARG A 35 -0.25 -0.23 4.30
N SER A 36 0.38 -1.16 3.58
CA SER A 36 1.61 -0.87 2.84
C SER A 36 1.36 0.05 1.64
N ARG A 37 0.26 -0.14 0.90
CA ARG A 37 -0.16 0.79 -0.16
C ARG A 37 -0.47 2.19 0.38
N TYR A 38 -1.15 2.31 1.52
CA TYR A 38 -1.35 3.60 2.18
C TYR A 38 -0.02 4.29 2.50
N CYS A 39 0.95 3.56 3.08
CA CYS A 39 2.27 4.13 3.34
C CYS A 39 2.96 4.59 2.06
N ALA A 40 2.86 3.83 0.97
CA ALA A 40 3.42 4.22 -0.31
C ALA A 40 2.79 5.50 -0.87
N PHE A 41 1.49 5.73 -0.67
CA PHE A 41 0.86 7.02 -1.00
C PHE A 41 1.42 8.18 -0.17
N VAL A 42 1.63 7.97 1.14
CA VAL A 42 2.22 8.99 2.03
C VAL A 42 3.66 9.31 1.61
N MET A 43 4.44 8.28 1.26
CA MET A 43 5.84 8.38 0.87
C MET A 43 6.04 8.74 -0.61
N LYS A 44 4.95 8.82 -1.39
CA LYS A 44 4.94 9.12 -2.83
C LYS A 44 5.68 8.08 -3.69
N ASP A 45 5.61 6.81 -3.29
CA ASP A 45 6.21 5.68 -3.99
C ASP A 45 5.23 5.10 -5.02
N ALA A 46 5.20 5.70 -6.21
CA ALA A 46 4.34 5.26 -7.31
C ALA A 46 4.72 3.88 -7.84
N ASP A 47 6.00 3.52 -7.79
CA ASP A 47 6.49 2.28 -8.39
C ASP A 47 6.02 1.06 -7.57
N TYR A 48 6.07 1.15 -6.24
CA TYR A 48 5.46 0.15 -5.36
C TYR A 48 3.95 0.06 -5.57
N LEU A 49 3.26 1.21 -5.66
CA LEU A 49 1.81 1.23 -5.87
C LEU A 49 1.44 0.47 -7.14
N ILE A 50 2.08 0.77 -8.27
CA ILE A 50 1.82 0.10 -9.56
C ILE A 50 2.12 -1.40 -9.48
N LYS A 51 3.24 -1.78 -8.86
CA LYS A 51 3.67 -3.18 -8.72
C LYS A 51 2.71 -4.01 -7.85
N SER A 52 2.07 -3.37 -6.88
CA SER A 52 1.15 -4.03 -5.93
C SER A 52 -0.26 -4.29 -6.46
N TRP A 53 -0.57 -3.82 -7.67
CA TRP A 53 -1.87 -4.07 -8.31
C TRP A 53 -1.88 -5.43 -8.99
N HIS A 54 -3.08 -5.97 -9.18
CA HIS A 54 -3.24 -7.20 -9.95
C HIS A 54 -2.79 -6.96 -11.42
N PRO A 55 -2.08 -7.91 -12.07
CA PRO A 55 -1.54 -7.73 -13.41
C PRO A 55 -2.57 -7.33 -14.47
N THR A 56 -3.82 -7.75 -14.33
CA THR A 56 -4.90 -7.42 -15.28
C THR A 56 -5.42 -5.99 -15.17
N CYS A 57 -5.08 -5.26 -14.09
CA CYS A 57 -5.55 -3.88 -13.88
C CYS A 57 -4.75 -2.84 -14.67
N ASN A 58 -3.68 -3.25 -15.38
CA ASN A 58 -2.82 -2.38 -16.18
C ASN A 58 -2.42 -1.07 -15.47
N ALA A 59 -2.03 -1.18 -14.19
CA ALA A 59 -1.83 -0.04 -13.29
C ALA A 59 -0.80 0.99 -13.81
N ALA A 60 0.13 0.55 -14.65
CA ALA A 60 1.13 1.41 -15.28
C ALA A 60 0.51 2.54 -16.13
N ALA A 61 -0.69 2.32 -16.70
CA ALA A 61 -1.39 3.34 -17.47
C ALA A 61 -1.84 4.55 -16.61
N PHE A 62 -1.97 4.38 -15.30
CA PHE A 62 -2.39 5.43 -14.36
C PHE A 62 -1.22 6.09 -13.62
N ARG A 63 0.03 5.83 -14.04
CA ARG A 63 1.22 6.33 -13.32
C ARG A 63 1.20 7.84 -13.16
N ASP A 64 0.90 8.57 -14.23
CA ASP A 64 0.92 10.03 -14.22
C ASP A 64 -0.19 10.60 -13.32
N ASP A 65 -1.38 9.99 -13.32
CA ASP A 65 -2.48 10.36 -12.44
C ASP A 65 -2.15 10.12 -10.97
N ILE A 66 -1.52 8.97 -10.65
CA ILE A 66 -1.06 8.66 -9.29
C ILE A 66 -0.04 9.72 -8.82
N ILE A 67 0.93 10.06 -9.66
CA ILE A 67 1.97 11.04 -9.32
C ILE A 67 1.36 12.44 -9.15
N ALA A 68 0.44 12.85 -10.03
CA ALA A 68 -0.26 14.12 -9.91
C ALA A 68 -1.07 14.21 -8.61
N GLY A 69 -1.67 13.10 -8.17
CA GLY A 69 -2.42 13.00 -6.92
C GLY A 69 -1.58 13.31 -5.67
N PHE A 70 -0.29 13.00 -5.67
CA PHE A 70 0.61 13.23 -4.52
C PHE A 70 0.82 14.71 -4.18
N ALA A 71 0.65 15.61 -5.13
CA ALA A 71 0.80 17.05 -4.89
C ALA A 71 -0.41 17.63 -4.13
N ASN A 72 -1.59 17.05 -4.35
CA ASN A 72 -2.86 17.61 -3.90
C ASN A 72 -3.48 16.86 -2.71
N THR A 73 -2.88 15.74 -2.29
CA THR A 73 -3.45 14.88 -1.25
C THR A 73 -2.61 14.94 0.02
N ARG A 74 -3.25 15.35 1.12
CA ARG A 74 -2.69 15.24 2.47
C ARG A 74 -3.34 14.06 3.19
N TRP A 75 -2.54 13.04 3.45
CA TRP A 75 -2.96 11.86 4.20
C TRP A 75 -2.91 12.11 5.71
N LEU A 76 -4.01 11.82 6.41
CA LEU A 76 -4.16 12.13 7.84
C LEU A 76 -4.04 10.90 8.74
N GLY A 77 -4.47 9.74 8.25
CA GLY A 77 -4.44 8.48 8.99
C GLY A 77 -5.17 7.38 8.23
N LEU A 78 -4.95 6.14 8.64
CA LEU A 78 -5.66 4.96 8.14
C LEU A 78 -6.28 4.19 9.30
N THR A 79 -7.58 3.90 9.19
CA THR A 79 -8.30 2.99 10.08
C THR A 79 -8.92 1.88 9.24
N ILE A 80 -8.61 0.62 9.56
CA ILE A 80 -9.20 -0.56 8.91
C ILE A 80 -10.26 -1.11 9.86
N PHE A 81 -11.51 -1.17 9.42
CA PHE A 81 -12.63 -1.68 10.22
C PHE A 81 -12.78 -3.19 10.11
N GLU A 82 -12.61 -3.73 8.91
CA GLU A 82 -12.78 -5.15 8.61
C GLU A 82 -11.83 -5.54 7.48
N HIS A 83 -11.43 -6.81 7.46
CA HIS A 83 -10.83 -7.44 6.30
C HIS A 83 -11.27 -8.90 6.25
N THR A 84 -11.50 -9.40 5.05
CA THR A 84 -11.73 -10.81 4.78
C THR A 84 -10.79 -11.25 3.67
N TRP A 85 -10.38 -12.50 3.71
CA TRP A 85 -9.62 -13.12 2.63
C TRP A 85 -10.06 -14.56 2.47
N SER A 86 -10.44 -14.91 1.24
CA SER A 86 -10.69 -16.28 0.85
C SER A 86 -9.85 -16.65 -0.39
N GLU A 87 -9.40 -17.89 -0.47
CA GLU A 87 -8.65 -18.38 -1.64
C GLU A 87 -9.45 -18.30 -2.95
N ALA A 88 -10.79 -18.33 -2.87
CA ALA A 88 -11.69 -18.22 -4.01
C ALA A 88 -11.65 -16.83 -4.68
N GLU A 89 -11.20 -15.79 -3.96
CA GLU A 89 -11.19 -14.41 -4.44
C GLU A 89 -9.87 -13.99 -5.09
N LYS A 90 -8.86 -14.90 -5.12
CA LYS A 90 -7.55 -14.66 -5.73
C LYS A 90 -7.61 -14.16 -7.18
N TYR A 91 -8.71 -14.44 -7.89
CA TYR A 91 -8.94 -14.06 -9.29
C TYR A 91 -10.11 -13.08 -9.51
N ARG A 92 -10.75 -12.57 -8.46
CA ARG A 92 -11.73 -11.48 -8.61
C ARG A 92 -10.96 -10.16 -8.74
N VAL A 93 -10.90 -9.71 -9.99
CA VAL A 93 -10.16 -8.55 -10.52
C VAL A 93 -10.70 -7.24 -9.96
N CYS A 94 -9.86 -6.19 -10.02
CA CYS A 94 -10.06 -4.78 -9.59
C CYS A 94 -11.50 -4.42 -9.17
#